data_AF-A0A660ZLQ4-F1
#
_entry.id   AF-A0A660ZLQ4-F1
#
_cell.length_a   1.000
_cell.length_b   1.000
_cell.length_c   1.000
_cell.angle_alpha   90.00
_cell.angle_beta   90.00
_cell.angle_gamma   90.00
#
_symmetry.space_group_name_H-M   'P 1'
#
loop_
_entity.id
_entity.type
_entity.pdbx_description
1 polymer ?
#
loop_
_entity_poly.entity_id
_entity_poly.type
_entity_poly.pdbx_seq_one_letter_code
_entity_poly.pdbx_strand_id
1 'polypeptide(L)'
;MKFLRALLILSGLILVISGCGVKNPEVQPAPDVSRLLNTAWTLYDNGNYSAARDTFEFVTTLDVFNYEAYVGYGLSSSMLGEFDNAHTAFTFAVSIIGANEIKLGIEIIPDDSANFSNGVIDTVDYTNTGIWKLKLSDRPVLGIENISISGNSPDLRAFNDSVLTLVNYAPVDPEKAETVKVYYYYYDTTVPPDTFTTWALSGNAASFVAQGSGLMHGIVQAGGALKSWALHGGSIPVFTHKPNFSDKQVGLTLALATFKEGLYANTVDAIKTWVDPDWDFSGDPFDPDNLPVILAKLEEEIKNN
;
A
#
# COMPACT_ATOMS: atom_id res chain seq x y z
N MET A 1 -45.49 -29.16 -65.27
CA MET A 1 -44.11 -28.95 -64.73
C MET A 1 -43.59 -27.52 -64.84
N LYS A 2 -43.84 -26.75 -65.92
CA LYS A 2 -43.35 -25.36 -66.05
C LYS A 2 -43.95 -24.38 -65.03
N PHE A 3 -45.23 -24.54 -64.69
CA PHE A 3 -45.94 -23.66 -63.75
C PHE A 3 -45.46 -23.83 -62.28
N LEU A 4 -45.18 -25.05 -61.85
CA LEU A 4 -44.68 -25.35 -60.50
C LEU A 4 -43.26 -24.80 -60.27
N ARG A 5 -42.41 -24.79 -61.31
CA ARG A 5 -41.08 -24.17 -61.26
C ARG A 5 -41.16 -22.66 -61.13
N ALA A 6 -42.08 -22.01 -61.85
CA ALA A 6 -42.30 -20.57 -61.72
C ALA A 6 -42.80 -20.19 -60.32
N LEU A 7 -43.69 -21.00 -59.74
CA LEU A 7 -44.21 -20.77 -58.38
C LEU A 7 -43.11 -20.91 -57.30
N LEU A 8 -42.24 -21.92 -57.43
CA LEU A 8 -41.12 -22.14 -56.49
C LEU A 8 -40.08 -21.02 -56.57
N ILE A 9 -39.75 -20.55 -57.78
CA ILE A 9 -38.83 -19.42 -57.99
C ILE A 9 -39.42 -18.14 -57.39
N LEU A 10 -40.72 -17.89 -57.59
CA LEU A 10 -41.38 -16.72 -57.03
C LEU A 10 -41.48 -16.78 -55.50
N SER A 11 -41.74 -17.96 -54.93
CA SER A 11 -41.77 -18.13 -53.46
C SER A 11 -40.40 -17.95 -52.83
N GLY A 12 -39.34 -18.42 -53.50
CA GLY A 12 -37.95 -18.21 -53.06
C GLY A 12 -37.54 -16.73 -53.11
N LEU A 13 -37.96 -16.01 -54.15
CA LEU A 13 -37.73 -14.56 -54.25
C LEU A 13 -38.47 -13.80 -53.15
N ILE A 14 -39.73 -14.12 -52.87
CA ILE A 14 -40.51 -13.47 -51.81
C ILE A 14 -39.82 -13.64 -50.45
N LEU A 15 -39.33 -14.86 -50.14
CA LEU A 15 -38.59 -15.14 -48.90
C LEU A 15 -37.30 -14.34 -48.73
N VAL A 16 -36.58 -14.04 -49.82
CA VAL A 16 -35.34 -13.24 -49.78
C VAL A 16 -35.63 -11.74 -49.57
N ILE A 17 -36.77 -11.24 -50.07
CA ILE A 17 -37.13 -9.81 -49.96
C ILE A 17 -37.89 -9.52 -48.65
N SER A 18 -38.53 -10.52 -48.04
CA SER A 18 -39.21 -10.39 -46.75
C SER A 18 -38.31 -10.60 -45.53
N GLY A 19 -36.98 -10.69 -45.73
CA GLY A 19 -36.02 -10.51 -44.65
C GLY A 19 -36.15 -9.09 -44.12
N CYS A 20 -36.98 -8.90 -43.08
CA CYS A 20 -37.09 -7.64 -42.35
C CYS A 20 -35.67 -7.22 -41.95
N GLY A 21 -35.11 -6.22 -42.62
CA GLY A 21 -33.89 -5.57 -42.17
C GLY A 21 -34.18 -5.01 -40.79
N VAL A 22 -33.82 -5.75 -39.75
CA VAL A 22 -33.80 -5.24 -38.39
C VAL A 22 -32.87 -4.04 -38.45
N LYS A 23 -33.44 -2.84 -38.29
CA LYS A 23 -32.65 -1.62 -38.15
C LYS A 23 -31.62 -1.93 -37.07
N ASN A 24 -30.33 -1.89 -37.42
CA ASN A 24 -29.28 -2.05 -36.41
C ASN A 24 -29.64 -1.07 -35.28
N PRO A 25 -29.80 -1.55 -34.03
CA PRO A 25 -30.13 -0.66 -32.94
C PRO A 25 -29.09 0.46 -32.97
N GLU A 26 -29.55 1.71 -32.92
CA GLU A 26 -28.66 2.86 -32.85
C GLU A 26 -27.68 2.57 -31.71
N VAL A 27 -26.40 2.44 -32.05
CA VAL A 27 -25.35 2.19 -31.07
C VAL A 27 -25.34 3.44 -30.20
N GLN A 28 -25.91 3.33 -29.00
CA GLN A 28 -25.90 4.45 -28.07
C GLN A 28 -24.44 4.85 -27.84
N PRO A 29 -24.12 6.15 -27.87
CA PRO A 29 -22.77 6.59 -27.58
C PRO A 29 -22.36 6.05 -26.21
N ALA A 30 -21.11 5.59 -26.11
CA ALA A 30 -20.58 5.08 -24.86
C ALA A 30 -20.82 6.11 -23.74
N PRO A 31 -21.16 5.68 -22.51
CA PRO A 31 -21.31 6.59 -21.39
C PRO A 31 -20.05 7.45 -21.20
N ASP A 32 -20.24 8.73 -20.89
CA ASP A 32 -19.14 9.64 -20.58
C ASP A 32 -18.53 9.29 -19.21
N VAL A 33 -17.30 8.77 -19.24
CA VAL A 33 -16.51 8.38 -18.06
C VAL A 33 -16.34 9.53 -17.07
N SER A 34 -16.08 10.76 -17.54
CA SER A 34 -15.85 11.91 -16.66
C SER A 34 -17.12 12.27 -15.88
N ARG A 35 -18.28 12.17 -16.55
CA ARG A 35 -19.58 12.39 -15.90
C ARG A 35 -19.89 11.28 -14.88
N LEU A 36 -19.53 10.04 -15.17
CA LEU A 36 -19.71 8.92 -14.25
C LEU A 36 -18.84 9.08 -12.99
N LEU A 37 -17.57 9.46 -13.14
CA LEU A 37 -16.68 9.75 -12.01
C LEU A 37 -17.23 10.85 -11.10
N ASN A 38 -17.65 11.98 -11.68
CA ASN A 38 -18.28 13.07 -10.91
C ASN A 38 -19.55 12.60 -10.18
N THR A 39 -20.35 11.74 -10.81
CA THR A 39 -21.55 11.15 -10.20
C THR A 39 -21.16 10.24 -9.03
N ALA A 40 -20.16 9.37 -9.22
CA ALA A 40 -19.68 8.44 -8.20
C ALA A 40 -19.12 9.18 -6.98
N TRP A 41 -18.29 10.22 -7.18
CA TRP A 41 -17.82 11.07 -6.09
C TRP A 41 -18.95 11.82 -5.38
N THR A 42 -19.93 12.34 -6.12
CA THR A 42 -21.11 12.97 -5.52
C THR A 42 -21.89 11.96 -4.66
N LEU A 43 -22.02 10.71 -5.10
CA LEU A 43 -22.66 9.65 -4.31
C LEU A 43 -21.84 9.35 -3.05
N TYR A 44 -20.52 9.27 -3.17
CA TYR A 44 -19.60 9.05 -2.06
C TYR A 44 -19.71 10.16 -1.00
N ASP A 45 -19.63 11.41 -1.43
CA ASP A 45 -19.70 12.60 -0.56
C ASP A 45 -21.04 12.70 0.18
N ASN A 46 -22.12 12.17 -0.41
CA ASN A 46 -23.44 12.08 0.19
C ASN A 46 -23.63 10.84 1.10
N GLY A 47 -22.58 10.04 1.32
CA GLY A 47 -22.62 8.83 2.13
C GLY A 47 -23.33 7.65 1.46
N ASN A 48 -23.66 7.74 0.16
CA ASN A 48 -24.26 6.64 -0.59
C ASN A 48 -23.17 5.73 -1.15
N TYR A 49 -22.42 5.09 -0.24
CA TYR A 49 -21.22 4.32 -0.58
C TYR A 49 -21.52 3.12 -1.47
N SER A 50 -22.66 2.45 -1.31
CA SER A 50 -23.05 1.33 -2.19
C SER A 50 -23.22 1.80 -3.63
N ALA A 51 -23.96 2.89 -3.87
CA ALA A 51 -24.16 3.39 -5.23
C ALA A 51 -22.87 4.00 -5.81
N ALA A 52 -22.06 4.65 -4.96
CA ALA A 52 -20.74 5.14 -5.36
C ALA A 52 -19.85 4.00 -5.82
N ARG A 53 -19.72 2.94 -5.01
CA ARG A 53 -18.97 1.72 -5.32
C ARG A 53 -19.38 1.14 -6.67
N ASP A 54 -20.67 0.90 -6.89
CA ASP A 54 -21.19 0.31 -8.13
C ASP A 54 -20.90 1.22 -9.34
N THR A 55 -20.98 2.53 -9.15
CA THR A 55 -20.68 3.50 -10.23
C THR A 55 -19.18 3.52 -10.56
N PHE A 56 -18.31 3.48 -9.56
CA PHE A 56 -16.86 3.38 -9.76
C PHE A 56 -16.48 2.05 -10.43
N GLU A 57 -17.01 0.93 -9.95
CA GLU A 57 -16.80 -0.39 -10.57
C GLU A 57 -17.24 -0.38 -12.04
N PHE A 58 -18.38 0.24 -12.35
CA PHE A 58 -18.84 0.40 -13.73
C PHE A 58 -17.85 1.22 -14.57
N VAL A 59 -17.26 2.30 -14.02
CA VAL A 59 -16.19 3.04 -14.70
C VAL A 59 -14.99 2.14 -14.99
N THR A 60 -14.56 1.30 -14.03
CA THR A 60 -13.43 0.36 -14.26
C THR A 60 -13.72 -0.68 -15.35
N THR A 61 -15.00 -0.99 -15.60
CA THR A 61 -15.43 -1.86 -16.70
C THR A 61 -15.36 -1.17 -18.06
N LEU A 62 -15.61 0.15 -18.11
CA LEU A 62 -15.53 0.97 -19.33
C LEU A 62 -14.09 1.37 -19.66
N ASP A 63 -13.29 1.67 -18.63
CA ASP A 63 -11.91 2.09 -18.71
C ASP A 63 -11.08 1.37 -17.64
N VAL A 64 -10.48 0.24 -18.04
CA VAL A 64 -9.73 -0.64 -17.15
C VAL A 64 -8.45 -0.01 -16.59
N PHE A 65 -7.99 1.12 -17.15
CA PHE A 65 -6.81 1.85 -16.68
C PHE A 65 -7.16 3.11 -15.88
N ASN A 66 -8.43 3.27 -15.50
CA ASN A 66 -8.88 4.41 -14.71
C ASN A 66 -8.56 4.22 -13.22
N TYR A 67 -7.35 4.59 -12.81
CA TYR A 67 -6.91 4.44 -11.42
C TYR A 67 -7.75 5.26 -10.42
N GLU A 68 -8.27 6.42 -10.83
CA GLU A 68 -9.18 7.23 -10.00
C GLU A 68 -10.44 6.43 -9.65
N ALA A 69 -11.03 5.73 -10.64
CA ALA A 69 -12.17 4.86 -10.40
C ALA A 69 -11.84 3.74 -9.42
N TYR A 70 -10.65 3.13 -9.51
CA TYR A 70 -10.22 2.13 -8.54
C TYR A 70 -10.02 2.70 -7.13
N VAL A 71 -9.47 3.93 -7.01
CA VAL A 71 -9.39 4.62 -5.70
C VAL A 71 -10.78 4.85 -5.12
N GLY A 72 -11.71 5.39 -5.91
CA GLY A 72 -13.09 5.60 -5.49
C GLY A 72 -13.82 4.31 -5.13
N TYR A 73 -13.60 3.24 -5.90
CA TYR A 73 -14.13 1.91 -5.60
C TYR A 73 -13.58 1.40 -4.26
N GLY A 74 -12.26 1.50 -4.06
CA GLY A 74 -11.62 1.06 -2.84
C GLY A 74 -12.13 1.80 -1.61
N LEU A 75 -12.25 3.12 -1.71
CA LEU A 75 -12.79 3.97 -0.66
C LEU A 75 -14.24 3.64 -0.33
N SER A 76 -15.09 3.53 -1.34
CA SER A 76 -16.50 3.19 -1.15
C SER A 76 -16.66 1.83 -0.47
N SER A 77 -15.83 0.85 -0.86
CA SER A 77 -15.81 -0.49 -0.26
C SER A 77 -15.34 -0.46 1.19
N SER A 78 -14.31 0.31 1.52
CA SER A 78 -13.85 0.51 2.90
C SER A 78 -14.96 1.07 3.80
N MET A 79 -15.72 2.05 3.31
CA MET A 79 -16.85 2.64 4.05
C MET A 79 -18.01 1.66 4.26
N LEU A 80 -18.10 0.62 3.44
CA LEU A 80 -19.07 -0.48 3.58
C LEU A 80 -18.53 -1.64 4.44
N GLY A 81 -17.27 -1.60 4.87
CA GLY A 81 -16.59 -2.70 5.57
C GLY A 81 -16.19 -3.86 4.66
N GLU A 82 -16.21 -3.65 3.34
CA GLU A 82 -15.84 -4.64 2.32
C GLU A 82 -14.32 -4.60 2.06
N PHE A 83 -13.52 -4.93 3.08
CA PHE A 83 -12.07 -4.71 3.04
C PHE A 83 -11.34 -5.53 1.97
N ASP A 84 -11.85 -6.71 1.58
CA ASP A 84 -11.27 -7.52 0.50
C ASP A 84 -11.44 -6.83 -0.87
N ASN A 85 -12.61 -6.23 -1.10
CA ASN A 85 -12.87 -5.43 -2.30
C ASN A 85 -12.02 -4.16 -2.29
N ALA A 86 -11.93 -3.51 -1.13
CA ALA A 86 -11.11 -2.32 -0.95
C ALA A 86 -9.64 -2.58 -1.26
N HIS A 87 -9.07 -3.62 -0.65
CA HIS A 87 -7.71 -4.08 -0.87
C HIS A 87 -7.45 -4.38 -2.35
N THR A 88 -8.36 -5.11 -2.99
CA THR A 88 -8.24 -5.44 -4.43
C THR A 88 -8.21 -4.17 -5.27
N ALA A 89 -9.15 -3.25 -5.05
CA ALA A 89 -9.26 -2.02 -5.81
C ALA A 89 -8.03 -1.11 -5.66
N PHE A 90 -7.55 -0.90 -4.43
CA PHE A 90 -6.34 -0.12 -4.20
C PHE A 90 -5.09 -0.77 -4.81
N THR A 91 -4.98 -2.10 -4.73
CA THR A 91 -3.87 -2.83 -5.36
C THR A 91 -3.86 -2.64 -6.88
N PHE A 92 -5.04 -2.67 -7.53
CA PHE A 92 -5.15 -2.33 -8.95
C PHE A 92 -4.77 -0.87 -9.23
N ALA A 93 -5.23 0.09 -8.42
CA ALA A 93 -4.87 1.50 -8.58
C ALA A 93 -3.34 1.68 -8.52
N VAL A 94 -2.68 1.14 -7.50
CA VAL A 94 -1.21 1.18 -7.35
C VAL A 94 -0.50 0.53 -8.56
N SER A 95 -1.02 -0.60 -9.03
CA SER A 95 -0.44 -1.34 -10.17
C SER A 95 -0.59 -0.60 -11.50
N ILE A 96 -1.73 0.05 -11.75
CA ILE A 96 -2.02 0.78 -13.00
C ILE A 96 -1.21 2.07 -13.07
N ILE A 97 -1.14 2.82 -11.97
CA ILE A 97 -0.28 4.01 -11.91
C ILE A 97 1.18 3.60 -12.14
N GLY A 98 1.51 2.32 -11.88
CA GLY A 98 2.84 1.79 -12.02
C GLY A 98 3.73 2.48 -11.02
N ALA A 99 3.30 2.53 -9.75
CA ALA A 99 4.01 3.17 -8.65
C ALA A 99 5.41 2.54 -8.50
N ASN A 100 6.33 3.01 -9.35
CA ASN A 100 7.75 2.65 -9.42
C ASN A 100 8.53 3.17 -8.20
N GLU A 101 7.81 3.82 -7.29
CA GLU A 101 8.28 4.39 -6.05
C GLU A 101 8.67 3.32 -5.05
N ILE A 102 7.92 2.22 -4.91
CA ILE A 102 8.30 1.16 -3.96
C ILE A 102 9.05 0.06 -4.70
N LYS A 103 10.31 -0.17 -4.33
CA LYS A 103 11.19 -1.15 -4.95
C LYS A 103 11.61 -2.22 -3.96
N LEU A 104 11.85 -3.42 -4.50
CA LEU A 104 12.48 -4.51 -3.75
C LEU A 104 14.00 -4.41 -3.92
N GLY A 105 14.70 -4.14 -2.83
CA GLY A 105 16.14 -4.20 -2.71
C GLY A 105 16.62 -5.58 -2.27
N ILE A 106 17.82 -5.96 -2.70
CA ILE A 106 18.53 -7.14 -2.21
C ILE A 106 19.94 -6.70 -1.82
N GLU A 107 20.26 -6.83 -0.54
CA GLU A 107 21.60 -6.53 -0.03
C GLU A 107 22.28 -7.81 0.44
N ILE A 108 23.47 -8.06 -0.11
CA ILE A 108 24.31 -9.21 0.24
C ILE A 108 25.55 -8.62 0.90
N ILE A 109 25.63 -8.77 2.22
CA ILE A 109 26.72 -8.22 3.02
C ILE A 109 27.61 -9.40 3.40
N PRO A 110 28.79 -9.52 2.77
CA PRO A 110 29.75 -10.52 3.17
C PRO A 110 30.30 -10.16 4.55
N ASP A 111 30.73 -11.20 5.24
CA ASP A 111 31.40 -11.06 6.51
C ASP A 111 32.86 -10.62 6.32
N ASP A 112 33.03 -9.29 6.22
CA ASP A 112 34.31 -8.62 6.01
C ASP A 112 34.58 -7.66 7.16
N SER A 113 35.78 -7.73 7.75
CA SER A 113 36.28 -6.77 8.75
C SER A 113 36.11 -5.29 8.36
N ALA A 114 36.10 -4.98 7.06
CA ALA A 114 35.82 -3.65 6.54
C ALA A 114 34.37 -3.21 6.82
N ASN A 115 33.40 -4.13 6.82
CA ASN A 115 31.99 -3.83 7.10
C ASN A 115 31.77 -3.45 8.57
N PHE A 116 32.53 -4.05 9.49
CA PHE A 116 32.56 -3.62 10.89
C PHE A 116 33.25 -2.25 11.02
N SER A 117 34.42 -2.10 10.40
CA SER A 117 35.22 -0.86 10.47
C SER A 117 34.51 0.35 9.87
N ASN A 118 33.67 0.14 8.84
CA ASN A 118 32.91 1.17 8.15
C ASN A 118 31.50 1.39 8.76
N GLY A 119 31.16 0.66 9.83
CA GLY A 119 29.87 0.78 10.53
C GLY A 119 28.67 0.28 9.71
N VAL A 120 28.89 -0.62 8.75
CA VAL A 120 27.81 -1.36 8.07
C VAL A 120 27.21 -2.36 9.04
N ILE A 121 28.06 -3.06 9.79
CA ILE A 121 27.69 -3.92 10.90
C ILE A 121 28.18 -3.24 12.18
N ASP A 122 27.26 -2.83 13.05
CA ASP A 122 27.57 -2.21 14.34
C ASP A 122 27.12 -3.11 15.49
N THR A 123 28.09 -3.59 16.26
CA THR A 123 27.92 -4.54 17.36
C THR A 123 28.25 -3.94 18.72
N VAL A 124 28.43 -2.61 18.81
CA VAL A 124 28.90 -1.92 20.02
C VAL A 124 28.05 -2.28 21.25
N ASP A 125 26.73 -2.36 21.10
CA ASP A 125 25.80 -2.62 22.20
C ASP A 125 25.52 -4.12 22.44
N TYR A 126 26.02 -5.01 21.57
CA TYR A 126 25.58 -6.41 21.52
C TYR A 126 25.89 -7.18 22.80
N THR A 127 27.10 -7.02 23.35
CA THR A 127 27.53 -7.79 24.53
C THR A 127 26.67 -7.51 25.76
N ASN A 128 26.10 -6.30 25.87
CA ASN A 128 25.30 -5.87 27.02
C ASN A 128 23.80 -6.03 26.80
N THR A 129 23.34 -5.91 25.56
CA THR A 129 21.90 -5.81 25.22
C THR A 129 21.39 -6.90 24.29
N GLY A 130 22.30 -7.65 23.64
CA GLY A 130 21.97 -8.56 22.54
C GLY A 130 21.55 -7.84 21.26
N ILE A 131 21.72 -6.52 21.18
CA ILE A 131 21.33 -5.70 20.03
C ILE A 131 22.54 -5.42 19.14
N TRP A 132 22.35 -5.56 17.84
CA TRP A 132 23.29 -5.05 16.85
C TRP A 132 22.53 -4.43 15.68
N LYS A 133 23.23 -3.59 14.92
CA LYS A 133 22.65 -2.78 13.85
C LYS A 133 23.27 -3.14 12.51
N LEU A 134 22.43 -3.11 11.49
CA LEU A 134 22.81 -3.36 10.11
C LEU A 134 22.40 -2.18 9.25
N LYS A 135 23.36 -1.55 8.58
CA LYS A 135 23.10 -0.45 7.66
C LYS A 135 22.84 -0.98 6.25
N LEU A 136 21.76 -0.47 5.64
CA LEU A 136 21.37 -0.76 4.26
C LEU A 136 21.75 0.40 3.32
N SER A 137 21.93 0.05 2.05
CA SER A 137 22.41 0.95 1.00
C SER A 137 21.29 1.79 0.39
N ASP A 138 20.16 1.17 0.03
CA ASP A 138 19.02 1.86 -0.57
C ASP A 138 18.08 2.41 0.51
N ARG A 139 17.57 3.64 0.29
CA ARG A 139 16.84 4.40 1.30
C ARG A 139 15.82 5.38 0.70
N PRO A 140 14.74 5.72 1.44
CA PRO A 140 14.41 5.23 2.77
C PRO A 140 13.84 3.80 2.74
N VAL A 141 14.23 2.99 3.72
CA VAL A 141 13.68 1.64 3.95
C VAL A 141 12.25 1.77 4.46
N LEU A 142 11.33 1.01 3.85
CA LEU A 142 9.90 1.00 4.16
C LEU A 142 9.45 -0.25 4.90
N GLY A 143 10.16 -1.37 4.73
CA GLY A 143 9.82 -2.64 5.36
C GLY A 143 10.78 -3.75 4.96
N ILE A 144 10.72 -4.86 5.69
CA ILE A 144 11.63 -5.99 5.53
C ILE A 144 10.82 -7.22 5.14
N GLU A 145 11.19 -7.82 4.02
CA GLU A 145 10.56 -9.05 3.53
C GLU A 145 11.26 -10.26 4.15
N ASN A 146 12.59 -10.27 4.16
CA ASN A 146 13.36 -11.38 4.69
C ASN A 146 14.75 -10.93 5.12
N ILE A 147 15.24 -11.49 6.22
CA ILE A 147 16.65 -11.42 6.62
C ILE A 147 17.13 -12.85 6.85
N SER A 148 18.30 -13.16 6.29
CA SER A 148 18.99 -14.41 6.60
C SER A 148 20.48 -14.19 6.85
N ILE A 149 21.01 -14.90 7.83
CA ILE A 149 22.44 -14.92 8.17
C ILE A 149 22.85 -16.38 8.19
N SER A 150 23.65 -16.79 7.22
CA SER A 150 24.09 -18.19 7.07
C SER A 150 22.92 -19.21 7.03
N GLY A 151 21.73 -18.77 6.58
CA GLY A 151 20.51 -19.59 6.53
C GLY A 151 19.60 -19.52 7.77
N ASN A 152 20.01 -18.79 8.81
CA ASN A 152 19.17 -18.51 9.98
C ASN A 152 18.45 -17.16 9.82
N SER A 153 17.27 -17.00 10.41
CA SER A 153 16.51 -15.74 10.40
C SER A 153 16.66 -15.03 11.75
N PRO A 154 17.39 -13.90 11.83
CA PRO A 154 17.48 -13.12 13.06
C PRO A 154 16.15 -12.42 13.37
N ASP A 155 15.93 -12.09 14.65
CA ASP A 155 14.75 -11.34 15.06
C ASP A 155 14.94 -9.86 14.69
N LEU A 156 14.08 -9.35 13.81
CA LEU A 156 14.00 -7.92 13.50
C LEU A 156 13.25 -7.21 14.64
N ARG A 157 13.90 -6.25 15.29
CA ARG A 157 13.29 -5.48 16.38
C ARG A 157 12.80 -4.11 15.95
N ALA A 158 13.50 -3.48 15.03
CA ALA A 158 13.13 -2.19 14.45
C ALA A 158 13.86 -1.94 13.14
N PHE A 159 13.36 -0.99 12.35
CA PHE A 159 14.13 -0.41 11.25
C PHE A 159 13.87 1.10 11.15
N ASN A 160 14.74 1.84 10.49
CA ASN A 160 14.50 3.22 10.08
C ASN A 160 14.98 3.42 8.64
N ASP A 161 15.08 4.67 8.18
CA ASP A 161 15.46 5.03 6.81
C ASP A 161 16.66 4.25 6.23
N SER A 162 17.61 3.79 7.04
CA SER A 162 18.74 2.99 6.54
C SER A 162 19.29 1.94 7.51
N VAL A 163 18.74 1.79 8.71
CA VAL A 163 19.33 0.92 9.74
C VAL A 163 18.30 -0.07 10.24
N LEU A 164 18.68 -1.34 10.28
CA LEU A 164 17.95 -2.40 10.95
C LEU A 164 18.51 -2.60 12.35
N THR A 165 17.64 -2.86 13.31
CA THR A 165 17.99 -3.24 14.68
C THR A 165 17.60 -4.69 14.88
N LEU A 166 18.59 -5.55 15.14
CA LEU A 166 18.44 -7.00 15.22
C LEU A 166 18.75 -7.50 16.62
N VAL A 167 18.05 -8.56 17.06
CA VAL A 167 18.26 -9.21 18.37
C VAL A 167 18.27 -10.73 18.28
N ASN A 168 18.62 -11.37 19.41
CA ASN A 168 18.51 -12.82 19.62
C ASN A 168 19.24 -13.70 18.60
N TYR A 169 20.26 -13.16 17.95
CA TYR A 169 21.19 -13.90 17.10
C TYR A 169 22.60 -13.36 17.38
N ALA A 170 23.60 -14.24 17.46
CA ALA A 170 24.99 -13.81 17.55
C ALA A 170 25.32 -12.95 16.32
N PRO A 171 26.01 -11.81 16.45
CA PRO A 171 26.46 -11.07 15.29
C PRO A 171 27.27 -11.99 14.40
N VAL A 172 27.28 -11.64 13.12
CA VAL A 172 28.08 -12.29 12.10
C VAL A 172 29.51 -12.48 12.61
N ASP A 173 30.02 -13.71 12.55
CA ASP A 173 31.36 -14.05 13.02
C ASP A 173 32.37 -14.04 11.85
N PRO A 174 33.24 -13.00 11.73
CA PRO A 174 34.21 -12.83 10.63
C PRO A 174 35.16 -14.00 10.41
N GLU A 175 35.31 -14.87 11.39
CA GLU A 175 36.16 -16.06 11.26
C GLU A 175 35.43 -17.25 10.63
N LYS A 176 34.10 -17.18 10.48
CA LYS A 176 33.24 -18.28 10.00
C LYS A 176 32.72 -18.10 8.57
N ALA A 177 33.12 -17.04 7.87
CA ALA A 177 32.73 -16.74 6.50
C ALA A 177 31.20 -16.72 6.32
N GLU A 178 30.52 -15.99 7.21
CA GLU A 178 29.07 -15.86 7.16
C GLU A 178 28.64 -14.87 6.07
N THR A 179 27.34 -14.84 5.76
CA THR A 179 26.79 -13.87 4.79
C THR A 179 25.42 -13.45 5.24
N VAL A 180 25.20 -12.14 5.30
CA VAL A 180 23.89 -11.55 5.55
C VAL A 180 23.22 -11.28 4.21
N LYS A 181 21.97 -11.72 4.06
CA LYS A 181 21.11 -11.38 2.94
C LYS A 181 19.87 -10.69 3.47
N VAL A 182 19.59 -9.51 2.94
CA VAL A 182 18.41 -8.71 3.30
C VAL A 182 17.59 -8.48 2.04
N TYR A 183 16.31 -8.84 2.10
CA TYR A 183 15.29 -8.50 1.12
C TYR A 183 14.38 -7.46 1.77
N TYR A 184 14.29 -6.28 1.17
CA TYR A 184 13.60 -5.14 1.78
C TYR A 184 12.94 -4.25 0.75
N TYR A 185 11.92 -3.54 1.20
CA TYR A 185 11.24 -2.52 0.41
C TYR A 185 11.86 -1.16 0.71
N TYR A 186 12.10 -0.36 -0.33
CA TYR A 186 12.56 1.01 -0.20
C TYR A 186 11.79 1.94 -1.15
N TYR A 187 11.77 3.23 -0.80
CA TYR A 187 11.19 4.26 -1.65
C TYR A 187 12.23 4.83 -2.62
N ASP A 188 11.97 4.80 -3.92
CA ASP A 188 12.74 5.45 -4.98
C ASP A 188 12.49 6.96 -4.95
N THR A 189 13.44 7.68 -4.37
CA THR A 189 13.40 9.13 -4.22
C THR A 189 13.54 9.90 -5.53
N THR A 190 13.74 9.22 -6.66
CA THR A 190 13.85 9.86 -7.98
C THR A 190 12.50 10.08 -8.65
N VAL A 191 11.44 9.46 -8.13
CA VAL A 191 10.08 9.56 -8.64
C VAL A 191 9.30 10.61 -7.83
N PRO A 192 8.79 11.67 -8.47
CA PRO A 192 7.99 12.68 -7.77
C PRO A 192 6.64 12.09 -7.35
N PRO A 193 6.10 12.53 -6.20
CA PRO A 193 4.87 11.97 -5.66
C PRO A 193 3.67 12.28 -6.55
N ASP A 194 2.85 11.27 -6.80
CA ASP A 194 1.50 11.44 -7.34
C ASP A 194 0.45 11.35 -6.22
N THR A 195 -0.55 12.21 -6.32
CA THR A 195 -1.58 12.34 -5.30
C THR A 195 -2.46 11.09 -5.23
N PHE A 196 -2.86 10.53 -6.37
CA PHE A 196 -3.70 9.34 -6.40
C PHE A 196 -2.92 8.10 -6.00
N THR A 197 -1.63 7.98 -6.36
CA THR A 197 -0.74 6.94 -5.82
C THR A 197 -0.73 6.98 -4.31
N THR A 198 -0.55 8.18 -3.74
CA THR A 198 -0.47 8.36 -2.29
C THR A 198 -1.77 7.93 -1.61
N TRP A 199 -2.93 8.30 -2.15
CA TRP A 199 -4.22 7.86 -1.62
C TRP A 199 -4.47 6.37 -1.81
N ALA A 200 -4.04 5.78 -2.91
CA ALA A 200 -4.14 4.35 -3.15
C ALA A 200 -3.29 3.55 -2.15
N LEU A 201 -2.03 3.95 -1.95
CA LEU A 201 -1.14 3.37 -0.93
C LEU A 201 -1.72 3.51 0.48
N SER A 202 -2.24 4.69 0.81
CA SER A 202 -2.86 4.96 2.12
C SER A 202 -4.10 4.09 2.36
N GLY A 203 -4.99 4.00 1.38
CA GLY A 203 -6.20 3.18 1.45
C GLY A 203 -5.89 1.69 1.55
N ASN A 204 -4.88 1.22 0.81
CA ASN A 204 -4.46 -0.18 0.88
C ASN A 204 -3.84 -0.52 2.24
N ALA A 205 -3.00 0.37 2.78
CA ALA A 205 -2.43 0.22 4.10
C ALA A 205 -3.52 0.11 5.18
N ALA A 206 -4.53 0.99 5.13
CA ALA A 206 -5.67 0.93 6.04
C ALA A 206 -6.45 -0.39 5.89
N SER A 207 -6.58 -0.90 4.66
CA SER A 207 -7.25 -2.18 4.40
C SER A 207 -6.52 -3.36 5.04
N PHE A 208 -5.18 -3.43 4.94
CA PHE A 208 -4.38 -4.45 5.63
C PHE A 208 -4.53 -4.38 7.15
N VAL A 209 -4.51 -3.16 7.71
CA VAL A 209 -4.67 -2.94 9.16
C VAL A 209 -6.05 -3.37 9.64
N ALA A 210 -7.10 -3.13 8.84
CA ALA A 210 -8.47 -3.53 9.12
C ALA A 210 -8.65 -5.05 9.05
N GLN A 211 -8.05 -5.72 8.05
CA GLN A 211 -8.07 -7.18 7.92
C GLN A 211 -7.24 -7.88 9.00
N GLY A 212 -6.19 -7.23 9.52
CA GLY A 212 -5.30 -7.82 10.53
C GLY A 212 -4.34 -8.87 9.98
N SER A 213 -4.17 -8.95 8.66
CA SER A 213 -3.25 -9.86 7.96
C SER A 213 -2.39 -9.07 6.98
N GLY A 214 -1.18 -9.57 6.68
CA GLY A 214 -0.28 -8.90 5.73
C GLY A 214 0.18 -7.53 6.21
N LEU A 215 0.26 -7.30 7.52
CA LEU A 215 0.53 -5.99 8.09
C LEU A 215 1.88 -5.42 7.64
N MET A 216 2.91 -6.25 7.39
CA MET A 216 4.16 -5.78 6.80
C MET A 216 3.94 -5.07 5.44
N HIS A 217 3.02 -5.56 4.61
CA HIS A 217 2.64 -4.86 3.37
C HIS A 217 1.90 -3.56 3.67
N GLY A 218 1.06 -3.55 4.70
CA GLY A 218 0.43 -2.32 5.20
C GLY A 218 1.44 -1.27 5.68
N ILE A 219 2.48 -1.70 6.41
CA ILE A 219 3.60 -0.86 6.85
C ILE A 219 4.32 -0.26 5.64
N VAL A 220 4.67 -1.10 4.65
CA VAL A 220 5.36 -0.65 3.43
C VAL A 220 4.53 0.39 2.68
N GLN A 221 3.22 0.18 2.54
CA GLN A 221 2.36 1.12 1.80
C GLN A 221 2.10 2.41 2.57
N ALA A 222 1.89 2.37 3.90
CA ALA A 222 1.76 3.58 4.69
C ALA A 222 3.08 4.38 4.71
N GLY A 223 4.22 3.69 4.85
CA GLY A 223 5.54 4.29 4.77
C GLY A 223 5.79 4.94 3.40
N GLY A 224 5.44 4.25 2.31
CA GLY A 224 5.54 4.80 0.95
C GLY A 224 4.72 6.06 0.77
N ALA A 225 3.46 6.06 1.23
CA ALA A 225 2.57 7.22 1.16
C ALA A 225 3.11 8.44 1.95
N LEU A 226 3.71 8.22 3.13
CA LEU A 226 4.30 9.30 3.94
C LEU A 226 5.60 9.82 3.34
N LYS A 227 6.48 8.91 2.88
CA LYS A 227 7.79 9.29 2.32
C LYS A 227 7.68 9.97 0.96
N SER A 228 6.64 9.66 0.18
CA SER A 228 6.44 10.27 -1.14
C SER A 228 6.40 11.79 -1.08
N TRP A 229 5.68 12.38 -0.13
CA TRP A 229 5.59 13.84 0.03
C TRP A 229 6.66 14.43 0.94
N ALA A 230 7.00 13.75 2.03
CA ALA A 230 7.93 14.28 3.02
C ALA A 230 9.34 14.54 2.46
N LEU A 231 9.84 13.64 1.60
CA LEU A 231 11.14 13.80 0.94
C LEU A 231 11.18 15.00 -0.01
N HIS A 232 10.02 15.45 -0.47
CA HIS A 232 9.86 16.59 -1.36
C HIS A 232 9.47 17.87 -0.60
N GLY A 233 9.55 17.86 0.74
CA GLY A 233 9.24 19.00 1.59
C GLY A 233 7.75 19.35 1.67
N GLY A 234 6.87 18.42 1.28
CA GLY A 234 5.42 18.59 1.31
C GLY A 234 4.74 17.68 2.34
N SER A 235 3.44 17.92 2.53
CA SER A 235 2.51 17.03 3.22
C SER A 235 1.63 16.31 2.22
N ILE A 236 1.05 15.18 2.60
CA ILE A 236 0.05 14.50 1.78
C ILE A 236 -1.11 15.49 1.48
N PRO A 237 -1.48 15.67 0.20
CA PRO A 237 -2.59 16.53 -0.16
C PRO A 237 -3.88 16.07 0.49
N VAL A 238 -4.60 17.02 1.10
CA VAL A 238 -5.92 16.76 1.68
C VAL A 238 -6.85 16.26 0.57
N PHE A 239 -7.42 15.09 0.80
CA PHE A 239 -8.36 14.51 -0.15
C PHE A 239 -9.71 15.23 -0.10
N THR A 240 -10.15 15.75 -1.26
CA THR A 240 -11.36 16.58 -1.37
C THR A 240 -12.63 15.84 -0.96
N HIS A 241 -12.72 14.54 -1.25
CA HIS A 241 -13.92 13.73 -1.03
C HIS A 241 -13.98 13.08 0.36
N LYS A 242 -13.14 13.51 1.32
CA LYS A 242 -13.07 12.99 2.70
C LYS A 242 -13.23 11.46 2.82
N PRO A 243 -12.13 10.73 2.75
CA PRO A 243 -11.63 10.29 4.05
C PRO A 243 -10.37 11.04 4.44
N ASN A 244 -10.16 11.15 5.74
CA ASN A 244 -9.03 11.87 6.31
C ASN A 244 -7.72 11.14 5.93
N PHE A 245 -7.14 11.44 4.77
CA PHE A 245 -5.81 11.01 4.33
C PHE A 245 -4.79 12.11 4.56
N SER A 246 -4.70 12.63 5.79
CA SER A 246 -3.56 13.49 6.13
C SER A 246 -2.40 12.64 6.63
N ASP A 247 -1.22 13.26 6.72
CA ASP A 247 -0.02 12.70 7.34
C ASP A 247 -0.34 12.03 8.68
N LYS A 248 -1.23 12.65 9.47
CA LYS A 248 -1.65 12.14 10.77
C LYS A 248 -2.38 10.81 10.69
N GLN A 249 -3.35 10.65 9.79
CA GLN A 249 -4.11 9.40 9.69
C GLN A 249 -3.30 8.28 9.04
N VAL A 250 -2.47 8.60 8.06
CA VAL A 250 -1.56 7.61 7.47
C VAL A 250 -0.48 7.22 8.48
N GLY A 251 0.06 8.17 9.23
CA GLY A 251 0.96 7.95 10.36
C GLY A 251 0.34 7.05 11.43
N LEU A 252 -0.93 7.26 11.77
CA LEU A 252 -1.65 6.41 12.72
C LEU A 252 -1.85 4.99 12.19
N THR A 253 -2.13 4.85 10.89
CA THR A 253 -2.20 3.54 10.22
C THR A 253 -0.86 2.81 10.30
N LEU A 254 0.24 3.50 10.00
CA LEU A 254 1.60 2.98 10.14
C LEU A 254 1.92 2.57 11.59
N ALA A 255 1.59 3.43 12.55
CA ALA A 255 1.83 3.18 13.97
C ALA A 255 1.05 1.95 14.47
N LEU A 256 -0.22 1.81 14.07
CA LEU A 256 -1.03 0.65 14.42
C LEU A 256 -0.53 -0.63 13.75
N ALA A 257 -0.12 -0.57 12.48
CA ALA A 257 0.43 -1.72 11.77
C ALA A 257 1.74 -2.22 12.41
N THR A 258 2.67 -1.30 12.67
CA THR A 258 3.94 -1.61 13.34
C THR A 258 3.75 -2.16 14.75
N PHE A 259 2.78 -1.63 15.51
CA PHE A 259 2.48 -2.13 16.85
C PHE A 259 1.98 -3.57 16.82
N LYS A 260 1.05 -3.87 15.91
CA LYS A 260 0.51 -5.23 15.72
C LYS A 260 1.56 -6.24 15.25
N GLU A 261 2.57 -5.78 14.50
CA GLU A 261 3.74 -6.58 14.09
C GLU A 261 4.83 -6.67 15.17
N GLY A 262 4.66 -6.02 16.32
CA GLY A 262 5.65 -6.02 17.41
C GLY A 262 6.85 -5.10 17.19
N LEU A 263 6.80 -4.22 16.19
CA LEU A 263 7.84 -3.24 15.85
C LEU A 263 7.65 -1.95 16.67
N TYR A 264 7.71 -2.05 17.99
CA TYR A 264 7.32 -0.96 18.90
C TYR A 264 8.15 0.31 18.78
N ALA A 265 9.45 0.21 18.43
CA ALA A 265 10.25 1.39 18.15
C ALA A 265 9.78 2.12 16.90
N ASN A 266 9.38 1.38 15.85
CA ASN A 266 8.76 1.95 14.66
C ASN A 266 7.40 2.58 14.98
N THR A 267 6.63 2.00 15.90
CA THR A 267 5.39 2.61 16.39
C THR A 267 5.64 3.96 17.04
N VAL A 268 6.61 4.02 17.97
CA VAL A 268 6.98 5.28 18.63
C VAL A 268 7.45 6.31 17.62
N ASP A 269 8.32 5.92 16.68
CA ASP A 269 8.81 6.80 15.63
C ASP A 269 7.69 7.33 14.74
N ALA A 270 6.75 6.47 14.33
CA ALA A 270 5.58 6.86 13.55
C ALA A 270 4.70 7.87 14.30
N ILE A 271 4.46 7.66 15.60
CA ILE A 271 3.69 8.61 16.42
C ILE A 271 4.42 9.95 16.50
N LYS A 272 5.70 9.94 16.89
CA LYS A 272 6.49 11.17 17.08
C LYS A 272 6.77 11.92 15.79
N THR A 273 6.72 11.26 14.63
CA THR A 273 6.99 11.92 13.36
C THR A 273 5.71 12.46 12.74
N TRP A 274 4.63 11.68 12.75
CA TRP A 274 3.46 11.95 11.90
C TRP A 274 2.18 12.24 12.68
N VAL A 275 2.06 11.78 13.94
CA VAL A 275 0.79 11.78 14.67
C VAL A 275 0.76 12.83 15.77
N ASP A 276 1.78 12.80 16.64
CA ASP A 276 1.96 13.71 17.75
C ASP A 276 3.47 13.97 17.98
N PRO A 277 4.05 14.96 17.27
CA PRO A 277 5.46 15.32 17.42
C PRO A 277 5.85 15.88 18.79
N ASP A 278 4.88 16.33 19.58
CA ASP A 278 5.12 16.84 20.92
C ASP A 278 5.12 15.72 21.98
N TRP A 279 4.87 14.46 21.58
CA TRP A 279 4.89 13.33 22.49
C TRP A 279 6.31 12.99 22.97
N ASP A 280 6.59 13.36 24.21
CA ASP A 280 7.86 13.08 24.89
C ASP A 280 7.93 11.66 25.45
N PHE A 281 7.96 10.67 24.56
CA PHE A 281 8.28 9.30 24.94
C PHE A 281 9.77 9.19 25.29
N SER A 282 10.06 8.91 26.56
CA SER A 282 11.42 8.80 27.13
C SER A 282 11.78 7.38 27.58
N GLY A 283 10.87 6.42 27.41
CA GLY A 283 11.11 5.00 27.73
C GLY A 283 11.94 4.29 26.66
N ASP A 284 12.38 3.07 26.98
CA ASP A 284 12.88 2.13 25.99
C ASP A 284 11.68 1.47 25.29
N PRO A 285 11.45 1.68 23.98
CA PRO A 285 10.32 1.06 23.27
C PRO A 285 10.40 -0.47 23.23
N PHE A 286 11.55 -1.03 23.62
CA PHE A 286 11.81 -2.45 23.66
C PHE A 286 11.50 -3.11 25.00
N ASP A 287 11.28 -2.31 26.04
CA ASP A 287 10.94 -2.76 27.38
C ASP A 287 9.44 -3.11 27.45
N PRO A 288 9.07 -4.36 27.82
CA PRO A 288 7.67 -4.75 28.01
C PRO A 288 6.86 -3.82 28.92
N ASP A 289 7.49 -3.19 29.91
CA ASP A 289 6.82 -2.28 30.85
C ASP A 289 6.37 -0.97 30.18
N ASN A 290 6.95 -0.62 29.03
CA ASN A 290 6.56 0.56 28.25
C ASN A 290 5.45 0.27 27.22
N LEU A 291 5.12 -1.00 26.93
CA LEU A 291 4.08 -1.34 25.95
C LEU A 291 2.69 -0.79 26.30
N PRO A 292 2.23 -0.81 27.58
CA PRO A 292 0.97 -0.18 27.95
C PRO A 292 0.94 1.33 27.70
N VAL A 293 2.08 2.01 27.82
CA VAL A 293 2.20 3.46 27.55
C VAL A 293 2.05 3.73 26.06
N ILE A 294 2.71 2.94 25.21
CA ILE A 294 2.62 3.05 23.75
C ILE A 294 1.19 2.75 23.28
N LEU A 295 0.58 1.69 23.81
CA LEU A 295 -0.80 1.33 23.48
C LEU A 295 -1.78 2.41 23.91
N ALA A 296 -1.66 2.94 25.13
CA ALA A 296 -2.54 4.01 25.61
C ALA A 296 -2.44 5.26 24.72
N LYS A 297 -1.24 5.59 24.24
CA LYS A 297 -1.05 6.71 23.30
C LYS A 297 -1.70 6.43 21.95
N LEU A 298 -1.56 5.23 21.41
CA LEU A 298 -2.25 4.83 20.18
C LEU A 298 -3.76 4.93 20.33
N GLU A 299 -4.33 4.42 21.41
CA GLU A 299 -5.77 4.45 21.69
C GLU A 299 -6.29 5.89 21.85
N GLU A 300 -5.52 6.77 22.51
CA GLU A 300 -5.80 8.20 22.60
C GLU A 300 -5.90 8.84 21.20
N GLU A 301 -4.88 8.62 20.35
CA GLU A 301 -4.85 9.20 19.01
C GLU A 301 -5.94 8.63 18.11
N ILE A 302 -6.26 7.34 18.22
CA ILE A 302 -7.38 6.72 17.49
C ILE A 302 -8.71 7.34 17.90
N LYS A 303 -8.93 7.60 19.19
CA LYS A 303 -10.18 8.20 19.67
C LYS A 303 -10.36 9.65 19.21
N ASN A 304 -9.26 10.35 18.98
CA ASN A 304 -9.26 11.77 18.61
C ASN A 304 -9.40 12.02 17.10
N ASN A 305 -9.42 10.99 16.25
CA ASN A 305 -9.39 11.11 14.78
C ASN A 305 -10.41 10.23 14.07
#